data_AF-A0A6H0XU04-F1
#
_entry.id   AF-A0A6H0XU04-F1
#
_cell.length_a   1.000
_cell.length_b   1.000
_cell.length_c   1.000
_cell.angle_alpha   90.00
_cell.angle_beta   90.00
_cell.angle_gamma   90.00
#
_symmetry.space_group_name_H-M   'P 1'
#
loop_
_entity.id
_entity.type
_entity.pdbx_description
1 polymer ?
#
loop_
_entity_poly.entity_id
_entity_poly.type
_entity_poly.pdbx_seq_one_letter_code
_entity_poly.pdbx_strand_id
1 'polypeptide(L)'
;MGRYNLSAQKVHAHATQLLQRNRLNAAPAWFNVVGNIPSSEVLTRQPMQKSGRSRRASKTFKPLQLQHKEDNLRWEFFNDHPWELARPRVVLENDGRDHEKWDWSHPLCRPRYTRDPQQQQESLAWEAKQATQASRPLNGESVIQRQQWLMQNTGMSQPAAYDKARKELYSARHAQEIELRVARERELHSTVASTA
;
A
#
# COMPACT_ATOMS: atom_id res chain seq x y z
N MET A 1 -4.38 5.86 41.26
CA MET A 1 -3.91 4.75 40.42
C MET A 1 -4.93 3.62 40.52
N GLY A 2 -5.77 3.42 39.49
CA GLY A 2 -6.77 2.35 39.50
C GLY A 2 -6.10 0.98 39.55
N ARG A 3 -6.64 0.05 40.35
CA ARG A 3 -6.13 -1.34 40.41
C ARG A 3 -6.52 -2.04 39.10
N TYR A 4 -5.56 -2.72 38.45
CA TYR A 4 -5.85 -3.54 37.27
C TYR A 4 -6.70 -4.74 37.68
N ASN A 5 -7.84 -4.95 37.02
CA ASN A 5 -8.69 -6.11 37.24
C ASN A 5 -8.27 -7.26 36.32
N LEU A 6 -7.68 -8.32 36.88
CA LEU A 6 -7.21 -9.50 36.15
C LEU A 6 -8.19 -10.69 36.25
N SER A 7 -9.41 -10.48 36.79
CA SER A 7 -10.40 -11.54 36.95
C SER A 7 -10.74 -12.24 35.64
N ALA A 8 -10.88 -11.47 34.54
CA ALA A 8 -11.19 -11.99 33.22
C ALA A 8 -10.10 -12.92 32.66
N GLN A 9 -8.82 -12.70 32.97
CA GLN A 9 -7.72 -13.58 32.54
C GLN A 9 -7.60 -14.82 33.44
N LYS A 10 -7.94 -14.68 34.72
CA LYS A 10 -7.83 -15.74 35.71
C LYS A 10 -9.08 -16.62 35.80
N VAL A 11 -9.98 -16.56 34.82
CA VAL A 11 -11.24 -17.31 34.79
C VAL A 11 -11.00 -18.82 34.89
N HIS A 12 -10.01 -19.35 34.17
CA HIS A 12 -9.62 -20.77 34.27
C HIS A 12 -9.18 -21.11 35.70
N ALA A 13 -8.23 -20.35 36.27
CA ALA A 13 -7.74 -20.58 37.62
C ALA A 13 -8.86 -20.49 38.69
N HIS A 14 -9.77 -19.53 38.55
CA HIS A 14 -10.92 -19.39 39.44
C HIS A 14 -11.90 -20.56 39.31
N ALA A 15 -12.19 -21.01 38.09
CA ALA A 15 -13.02 -22.20 37.86
C ALA A 15 -12.36 -23.47 38.41
N THR A 16 -11.03 -23.63 38.27
CA THR A 16 -10.29 -24.73 38.87
C THR A 16 -10.46 -24.75 40.38
N GLN A 17 -10.37 -23.59 41.04
CA GLN A 17 -10.59 -23.47 42.50
C GLN A 17 -12.02 -23.83 42.91
N LEU A 18 -13.02 -23.43 42.12
CA LEU A 18 -14.43 -23.76 42.40
C LEU A 18 -14.71 -25.26 42.24
N LEU A 19 -14.12 -25.91 41.24
CA LEU A 19 -14.22 -27.36 41.04
C LEU A 19 -13.52 -28.12 42.16
N GLN A 20 -12.29 -27.72 42.54
CA GLN A 20 -11.56 -28.34 43.66
C GLN A 20 -12.31 -28.27 44.99
N ARG A 21 -13.05 -27.18 45.22
CA ARG A 21 -13.87 -26.99 46.44
C ARG A 21 -15.28 -27.57 46.32
N ASN A 22 -15.59 -28.30 45.24
CA ASN A 22 -16.92 -28.82 44.95
C ASN A 22 -18.02 -27.75 45.01
N ARG A 23 -17.71 -26.49 44.64
CA ARG A 23 -18.70 -25.40 44.49
C ARG A 23 -19.37 -25.42 43.12
N LEU A 24 -18.76 -26.10 42.16
CA LEU A 24 -19.32 -26.40 40.84
C LEU A 24 -19.41 -27.92 40.70
N ASN A 25 -20.58 -28.42 40.30
CA ASN A 25 -20.84 -29.87 40.19
C ASN A 25 -20.19 -30.50 38.95
N ALA A 26 -20.01 -29.71 37.89
CA ALA A 26 -19.42 -30.16 36.64
C ALA A 26 -18.53 -29.04 36.05
N ALA A 27 -17.48 -29.43 35.34
CA ALA A 27 -16.63 -28.49 34.63
C ALA A 27 -17.44 -27.78 33.51
N PRO A 28 -17.33 -26.45 33.37
CA PRO A 28 -17.93 -25.73 32.25
C PRO A 28 -17.41 -26.25 30.90
N ALA A 29 -18.23 -26.18 29.85
CA ALA A 29 -17.86 -26.66 28.51
C ALA A 29 -16.57 -26.04 27.96
N TRP A 30 -16.26 -24.79 28.32
CA TRP A 30 -15.05 -24.07 27.88
C TRP A 30 -13.80 -24.37 28.72
N PHE A 31 -13.92 -25.07 29.85
CA PHE A 31 -12.83 -25.25 30.83
C PHE A 31 -11.58 -25.88 30.21
N ASN A 32 -11.76 -27.00 29.51
CA ASN A 32 -10.66 -27.71 28.84
C ASN A 32 -10.03 -26.89 27.70
N VAL A 33 -10.84 -26.10 26.98
CA VAL A 33 -10.37 -25.26 25.86
C VAL A 33 -9.44 -24.15 26.37
N VAL A 34 -9.85 -23.44 27.43
CA VAL A 34 -9.03 -22.37 28.03
C VAL A 34 -7.81 -22.93 28.75
N GLY A 35 -7.89 -24.15 29.29
CA GLY A 35 -6.72 -24.86 29.84
C GLY A 35 -5.68 -25.19 28.77
N ASN A 36 -6.11 -25.57 27.57
CA ASN A 36 -5.23 -25.90 26.44
C ASN A 36 -4.67 -24.66 25.73
N ILE A 37 -5.41 -23.55 25.71
CA ILE A 37 -5.02 -22.28 25.07
C ILE A 37 -4.98 -21.19 26.15
N PRO A 38 -3.85 -21.05 26.88
CA PRO A 38 -3.75 -20.05 27.93
C PRO A 38 -3.81 -18.62 27.35
N SER A 39 -4.38 -17.68 28.10
CA SER A 39 -4.41 -16.27 27.71
C SER A 39 -2.99 -15.68 27.61
N SER A 40 -2.76 -14.80 26.63
CA SER A 40 -1.48 -14.08 26.49
C SER A 40 -1.19 -13.13 27.66
N GLU A 41 0.07 -12.81 27.87
CA GLU A 41 0.49 -11.77 28.82
C GLU A 41 -0.03 -10.40 28.34
N VAL A 42 -0.83 -9.73 29.17
CA VAL A 42 -1.33 -8.37 28.93
C VAL A 42 -0.79 -7.54 30.07
N LEU A 43 -0.28 -6.34 29.79
CA LEU A 43 0.27 -5.34 30.75
C LEU A 43 1.80 -5.30 30.93
N THR A 44 2.58 -6.12 30.22
CA THR A 44 4.02 -5.89 30.13
C THR A 44 4.34 -4.92 29.00
N ARG A 45 5.00 -3.80 29.32
CA ARG A 45 5.54 -2.90 28.30
C ARG A 45 6.84 -3.51 27.80
N GLN A 46 6.77 -4.19 26.66
CA GLN A 46 7.97 -4.75 26.04
C GLN A 46 8.87 -3.63 25.51
N PRO A 47 10.20 -3.67 25.76
CA PRO A 47 11.12 -2.71 25.18
C PRO A 47 11.21 -2.94 23.67
N MET A 48 10.91 -1.92 22.86
CA MET A 48 11.07 -2.05 21.41
C MET A 48 12.55 -2.06 21.04
N GLN A 49 12.97 -3.05 20.24
CA GLN A 49 14.30 -3.05 19.65
C GLN A 49 14.43 -1.86 18.69
N LYS A 50 15.45 -1.04 18.91
CA LYS A 50 15.79 0.08 18.02
C LYS A 50 17.05 -0.28 17.27
N SER A 51 17.11 0.08 15.99
CA SER A 51 18.34 0.02 15.20
C SER A 51 19.43 1.00 15.67
N GLY A 52 19.12 1.90 16.62
CA GLY A 52 20.03 2.92 17.13
C GLY A 52 20.07 3.04 18.66
N ARG A 53 21.21 3.50 19.19
CA ARG A 53 21.48 3.63 20.63
C ARG A 53 20.73 4.82 21.24
N SER A 54 19.54 4.58 21.81
CA SER A 54 18.79 5.60 22.54
C SER A 54 19.33 5.76 23.97
N ARG A 55 19.92 6.92 24.29
CA ARG A 55 20.46 7.21 25.64
C ARG A 55 19.38 7.48 26.71
N ARG A 56 18.09 7.61 26.34
CA ARG A 56 16.99 7.91 27.28
C ARG A 56 16.04 6.72 27.44
N ALA A 57 15.85 6.27 28.68
CA ALA A 57 14.97 5.16 29.04
C ALA A 57 13.48 5.41 28.71
N SER A 58 13.02 6.66 28.80
CA SER A 58 11.64 7.04 28.46
C SER A 58 11.28 6.78 27.00
N LYS A 59 12.28 6.70 26.10
CA LYS A 59 12.05 6.41 24.69
C LYS A 59 12.04 4.91 24.38
N THR A 60 12.44 4.03 25.29
CA THR A 60 12.53 2.57 25.04
C THR A 60 11.16 1.92 24.89
N PHE A 61 10.16 2.42 25.60
CA PHE A 61 8.78 1.92 25.58
C PHE A 61 7.84 2.76 24.70
N LYS A 62 8.37 3.73 23.93
CA LYS A 62 7.58 4.55 23.01
C LYS A 62 7.57 3.90 21.63
N PRO A 63 6.41 3.76 20.95
CA PRO A 63 6.35 3.27 19.58
C PRO A 63 7.25 4.10 18.65
N LEU A 64 7.91 3.42 17.71
CA LEU A 64 8.75 4.08 16.71
C LEU A 64 7.88 4.79 15.69
N GLN A 65 8.28 5.99 15.30
CA GLN A 65 7.72 6.65 14.12
C GLN A 65 8.35 5.99 12.89
N LEU A 66 7.52 5.30 12.09
CA LEU A 66 7.94 4.73 10.82
C LEU A 66 8.15 5.88 9.82
N GLN A 67 9.33 5.93 9.21
CA GLN A 67 9.67 6.89 8.17
C GLN A 67 10.17 6.11 6.97
N HIS A 68 9.57 6.39 5.82
CA HIS A 68 9.91 5.76 4.56
C HIS A 68 10.72 6.74 3.70
N LYS A 69 11.61 6.21 2.83
CA LYS A 69 12.40 7.07 1.92
C LYS A 69 11.49 7.77 0.92
N GLU A 70 10.40 7.09 0.59
CA GLU A 70 9.31 7.48 -0.28
C GLU A 70 8.52 8.69 0.24
N ASP A 71 8.50 8.92 1.56
CA ASP A 71 7.73 10.01 2.16
C ASP A 71 8.27 11.39 1.73
N ASN A 72 9.59 11.52 1.62
CA ASN A 72 10.21 12.74 1.09
C ASN A 72 9.87 12.94 -0.40
N LEU A 73 9.90 11.86 -1.19
CA LEU A 73 9.57 11.90 -2.62
C LEU A 73 8.09 12.27 -2.84
N ARG A 74 7.19 11.76 -1.98
CA ARG A 74 5.77 12.16 -1.97
C ARG A 74 5.63 13.65 -1.72
N TRP A 75 6.31 14.17 -0.69
CA TRP A 75 6.25 15.57 -0.34
C TRP A 75 6.71 16.46 -1.50
N GLU A 76 7.85 16.15 -2.12
CA GLU A 76 8.34 16.86 -3.30
C GLU A 76 7.33 16.81 -4.46
N PHE A 77 6.84 15.62 -4.82
CA PHE A 77 5.93 15.45 -5.96
C PHE A 77 4.60 16.21 -5.79
N PHE A 78 3.95 16.09 -4.62
CA PHE A 78 2.63 16.70 -4.41
C PHE A 78 2.70 18.21 -4.20
N ASN A 79 3.84 18.75 -3.76
CA ASN A 79 4.07 20.20 -3.74
C ASN A 79 4.19 20.78 -5.15
N ASP A 80 4.90 20.09 -6.04
CA ASP A 80 5.01 20.48 -7.44
C ASP A 80 3.67 20.33 -8.20
N HIS A 81 2.84 19.37 -7.78
CA HIS A 81 1.59 18.98 -8.46
C HIS A 81 0.38 19.03 -7.51
N PRO A 82 -0.03 20.22 -7.03
CA PRO A 82 -1.12 20.32 -6.06
C PRO A 82 -2.44 19.77 -6.62
N TRP A 83 -2.66 19.86 -7.93
CA TRP A 83 -3.88 19.37 -8.58
C TRP A 83 -3.96 17.84 -8.72
N GLU A 84 -2.87 17.08 -8.53
CA GLU A 84 -2.98 15.62 -8.43
C GLU A 84 -3.72 15.20 -7.14
N LEU A 85 -3.74 16.06 -6.10
CA LEU A 85 -4.54 15.82 -4.89
C LEU A 85 -6.05 16.02 -5.14
N ALA A 86 -6.44 16.80 -6.14
CA ALA A 86 -7.84 17.00 -6.50
C ALA A 86 -8.42 15.78 -7.24
N ARG A 87 -7.57 14.87 -7.74
CA ARG A 87 -8.02 13.64 -8.40
C ARG A 87 -8.51 12.63 -7.35
N PRO A 88 -9.75 12.11 -7.47
CA PRO A 88 -10.27 11.16 -6.49
C PRO A 88 -9.43 9.88 -6.46
N ARG A 89 -9.13 9.40 -5.25
CA ARG A 89 -8.36 8.18 -5.02
C ARG A 89 -9.09 7.25 -4.05
N VAL A 90 -9.18 5.97 -4.40
CA VAL A 90 -9.65 4.92 -3.50
C VAL A 90 -8.49 4.48 -2.61
N VAL A 91 -8.66 4.59 -1.29
CA VAL A 91 -7.68 4.15 -0.28
C VAL A 91 -8.00 2.74 0.23
N LEU A 92 -9.25 2.31 0.10
CA LEU A 92 -9.67 0.97 0.49
C LEU A 92 -8.95 -0.06 -0.39
N GLU A 93 -8.18 -0.93 0.25
CA GLU A 93 -7.50 -2.04 -0.41
C GLU A 93 -8.48 -3.19 -0.69
N ASN A 94 -8.24 -3.94 -1.76
CA ASN A 94 -9.02 -5.14 -2.08
C ASN A 94 -8.48 -6.37 -1.33
N ASP A 95 -7.29 -6.84 -1.71
CA ASP A 95 -6.65 -8.05 -1.14
C ASP A 95 -5.46 -7.74 -0.22
N GLY A 96 -4.97 -6.49 -0.20
CA GLY A 96 -3.71 -6.09 0.45
C GLY A 96 -2.42 -6.62 -0.20
N ARG A 97 -2.53 -7.41 -1.28
CA ARG A 97 -1.40 -8.03 -2.01
C ARG A 97 -1.04 -7.32 -3.31
N ASP A 98 -1.32 -6.03 -3.40
CA ASP A 98 -1.09 -5.26 -4.64
C ASP A 98 0.39 -5.05 -4.92
N HIS A 99 1.21 -4.97 -3.87
CA HIS A 99 2.66 -4.81 -3.97
C HIS A 99 3.35 -6.00 -4.69
N GLU A 100 2.77 -7.20 -4.64
CA GLU A 100 3.30 -8.40 -5.30
C GLU A 100 3.06 -8.37 -6.82
N LYS A 101 1.99 -7.69 -7.25
CA LYS A 101 1.51 -7.71 -8.64
C LYS A 101 2.24 -6.70 -9.52
N TRP A 102 2.71 -5.60 -8.95
CA TRP A 102 3.21 -4.45 -9.71
C TRP A 102 4.72 -4.51 -9.97
N ASP A 103 5.09 -4.56 -11.25
CA ASP A 103 6.47 -4.46 -11.72
C ASP A 103 6.79 -3.01 -12.10
N TRP A 104 7.74 -2.40 -11.40
CA TRP A 104 8.18 -1.03 -11.62
C TRP A 104 9.34 -0.91 -12.64
N SER A 105 9.77 -2.02 -13.24
CA SER A 105 10.81 -2.03 -14.26
C SER A 105 10.39 -1.42 -15.60
N HIS A 106 9.08 -1.49 -15.90
CA HIS A 106 8.51 -0.97 -17.14
C HIS A 106 8.07 0.49 -16.99
N PRO A 107 8.13 1.30 -18.06
CA PRO A 107 7.69 2.69 -18.03
C PRO A 107 6.20 2.82 -17.71
N LEU A 108 5.80 3.96 -17.12
CA LEU A 108 4.39 4.23 -16.80
C LEU A 108 3.55 4.53 -18.05
N CYS A 109 4.15 5.14 -19.07
CA CYS A 109 3.50 5.37 -20.36
C CYS A 109 3.83 4.26 -21.36
N ARG A 110 2.88 4.01 -22.25
CA ARG A 110 3.11 3.20 -23.45
C ARG A 110 4.23 3.84 -24.28
N PRO A 111 5.24 3.07 -24.71
CA PRO A 111 6.23 3.55 -25.66
C PRO A 111 5.57 4.09 -26.94
N ARG A 112 6.19 5.08 -27.56
CA ARG A 112 5.68 5.67 -28.81
C ARG A 112 5.80 4.63 -29.93
N TYR A 113 4.73 4.44 -30.71
CA TYR A 113 4.80 3.57 -31.89
C TYR A 113 5.74 4.19 -32.91
N THR A 114 6.81 3.48 -33.23
CA THR A 114 7.77 3.83 -34.27
C THR A 114 7.77 2.77 -35.35
N ARG A 115 8.33 3.12 -36.52
CA ARG A 115 8.46 2.19 -37.65
C ARG A 115 9.54 1.13 -37.39
N ASP A 116 10.34 1.31 -36.34
CA ASP A 116 11.47 0.46 -36.00
C ASP A 116 11.00 -0.88 -35.40
N PRO A 117 11.42 -2.04 -35.95
CA PRO A 117 10.96 -3.34 -35.48
C PRO A 117 11.30 -3.65 -34.01
N GLN A 118 12.42 -3.16 -33.50
CA GLN A 118 12.84 -3.41 -32.11
C GLN A 118 11.92 -2.70 -31.10
N GLN A 119 11.59 -1.44 -31.36
CA GLN A 119 10.69 -0.67 -30.49
C GLN A 119 9.24 -1.18 -30.56
N GLN A 120 8.83 -1.78 -31.69
CA GLN A 120 7.56 -2.49 -31.78
C GLN A 120 7.52 -3.69 -30.82
N GLN A 121 8.58 -4.50 -30.77
CA GLN A 121 8.65 -5.62 -29.81
C GLN A 121 8.60 -5.14 -28.35
N GLU A 122 9.28 -4.04 -28.03
CA GLU A 122 9.20 -3.42 -26.70
C GLU A 122 7.78 -2.95 -26.35
N SER A 123 7.06 -2.37 -27.32
CA SER A 123 5.67 -1.93 -27.12
C SER A 123 4.73 -3.11 -26.85
N LEU A 124 4.89 -4.23 -27.57
CA LEU A 124 4.12 -5.45 -27.36
C LEU A 124 4.45 -6.11 -26.01
N ALA A 125 5.73 -6.12 -25.63
CA ALA A 125 6.15 -6.62 -24.32
C ALA A 125 5.55 -5.77 -23.19
N TRP A 126 5.54 -4.45 -23.35
CA TRP A 126 4.89 -3.53 -22.41
C TRP A 126 3.39 -3.81 -22.30
N GLU A 127 2.70 -4.02 -23.41
CA GLU A 127 1.26 -4.34 -23.45
C GLU A 127 0.95 -5.66 -22.73
N ALA A 128 1.74 -6.71 -22.98
CA ALA A 128 1.57 -8.00 -22.31
C ALA A 128 1.75 -7.88 -20.78
N LYS A 129 2.76 -7.12 -20.33
CA LYS A 129 2.99 -6.84 -18.91
C LYS A 129 1.86 -6.02 -18.28
N GLN A 130 1.38 -4.99 -18.98
CA GLN A 130 0.27 -4.17 -18.52
C GLN A 130 -1.04 -4.94 -18.43
N ALA A 131 -1.29 -5.87 -19.36
CA ALA A 131 -2.43 -6.78 -19.29
C ALA A 131 -2.39 -7.64 -18.01
N THR A 132 -1.18 -8.05 -17.58
CA THR A 132 -0.99 -8.81 -16.34
C THR A 132 -1.22 -7.92 -15.10
N GLN A 133 -0.93 -6.62 -15.21
CA GLN A 133 -0.95 -5.64 -14.11
C GLN A 133 -2.17 -4.72 -14.10
N ALA A 134 -3.23 -5.03 -14.85
CA ALA A 134 -4.32 -4.12 -15.24
C ALA A 134 -5.14 -3.46 -14.11
N SER A 135 -4.71 -3.57 -12.85
CA SER A 135 -5.18 -2.80 -11.71
C SER A 135 -4.22 -1.69 -11.24
N ARG A 136 -3.05 -1.50 -11.87
CA ARG A 136 -2.07 -0.49 -11.44
C ARG A 136 -2.61 0.93 -11.69
N PRO A 137 -2.83 1.74 -10.64
CA PRO A 137 -3.35 3.09 -10.82
C PRO A 137 -2.27 4.01 -11.40
N LEU A 138 -2.64 4.79 -12.41
CA LEU A 138 -1.80 5.86 -12.94
C LEU A 138 -2.01 7.14 -12.10
N ASN A 139 -1.15 7.33 -11.10
CA ASN A 139 -1.23 8.43 -10.12
C ASN A 139 0.16 8.87 -9.63
N GLY A 140 0.21 9.84 -8.71
CA GLY A 140 1.46 10.27 -8.09
C GLY A 140 2.28 9.14 -7.45
N GLU A 141 1.64 8.20 -6.75
CA GLU A 141 2.34 7.05 -6.16
C GLU A 141 3.08 6.21 -7.21
N SER A 142 2.50 6.05 -8.40
CA SER A 142 3.17 5.34 -9.49
C SER A 142 4.46 6.01 -9.94
N VAL A 143 4.54 7.36 -9.88
CA VAL A 143 5.75 8.13 -10.16
C VAL A 143 6.80 7.89 -9.08
N ILE A 144 6.40 7.96 -7.80
CA ILE A 144 7.31 7.77 -6.67
C ILE A 144 7.94 6.38 -6.69
N GLN A 145 7.14 5.34 -6.91
CA GLN A 145 7.63 3.96 -6.98
C GLN A 145 8.55 3.74 -8.19
N ARG A 146 8.18 4.28 -9.36
CA ARG A 146 9.02 4.26 -10.56
C ARG A 146 10.35 4.99 -10.34
N GLN A 147 10.32 6.17 -9.73
CA GLN A 147 11.49 6.96 -9.38
C GLN A 147 12.41 6.17 -8.45
N GLN A 148 11.85 5.60 -7.38
CA GLN A 148 12.60 4.80 -6.43
C GLN A 148 13.24 3.57 -7.08
N TRP A 149 12.51 2.87 -7.94
CA TRP A 149 13.02 1.71 -8.69
C TRP A 149 14.19 2.11 -9.59
N LEU A 150 14.08 3.24 -10.32
CA LEU A 150 15.17 3.76 -11.15
C LEU A 150 16.41 4.09 -10.29
N MET A 151 16.23 4.70 -9.13
CA MET A 151 17.34 5.00 -8.22
C MET A 151 18.03 3.73 -7.70
N GLN A 152 17.28 2.70 -7.35
CA GLN A 152 17.81 1.46 -6.78
C GLN A 152 18.46 0.55 -7.82
N ASN A 153 17.80 0.33 -8.96
CA ASN A 153 18.21 -0.68 -9.94
C ASN A 153 19.14 -0.11 -11.01
N THR A 154 18.90 1.13 -11.44
CA THR A 154 19.70 1.77 -12.51
C THR A 154 20.77 2.72 -12.00
N GLY A 155 20.75 3.04 -10.70
CA GLY A 155 21.71 3.96 -10.07
C GLY A 155 21.54 5.42 -10.49
N MET A 156 20.37 5.80 -11.03
CA MET A 156 20.09 7.18 -11.42
C MET A 156 20.06 8.12 -10.21
N SER A 157 20.48 9.38 -10.42
CA SER A 157 20.31 10.43 -9.41
C SER A 157 18.84 10.74 -9.19
N GLN A 158 18.49 11.21 -7.98
CA GLN A 158 17.10 11.54 -7.61
C GLN A 158 16.44 12.49 -8.63
N PRO A 159 17.07 13.60 -9.08
CA PRO A 159 16.44 14.50 -10.04
C PRO A 159 16.23 13.86 -11.43
N ALA A 160 17.20 13.07 -11.92
CA ALA A 160 17.09 12.42 -13.21
C ALA A 160 16.00 11.33 -13.22
N ALA A 161 15.94 10.54 -12.14
CA ALA A 161 14.89 9.55 -11.94
C ALA A 161 13.51 10.20 -11.82
N TYR A 162 13.41 11.32 -11.08
CA TYR A 162 12.20 12.13 -10.95
C TYR A 162 11.71 12.63 -12.30
N ASP A 163 12.58 13.28 -13.07
CA ASP A 163 12.24 13.83 -14.39
C ASP A 163 11.77 12.76 -15.36
N LYS A 164 12.40 11.58 -15.34
CA LYS A 164 12.01 10.46 -16.18
C LYS A 164 10.61 9.96 -15.80
N ALA A 165 10.38 9.63 -14.53
CA ALA A 165 9.09 9.12 -14.06
C ALA A 165 7.95 10.14 -14.25
N ARG A 166 8.23 11.43 -14.02
CA ARG A 166 7.29 12.53 -14.24
C ARG A 166 6.89 12.68 -15.71
N LYS A 167 7.86 12.65 -16.64
CA LYS A 167 7.59 12.69 -18.09
C LYS A 167 6.78 11.48 -18.56
N GLU A 168 7.05 10.30 -18.00
CA GLU A 168 6.26 9.10 -18.27
C GLU A 168 4.79 9.32 -17.82
N LEU A 169 4.56 9.83 -16.61
CA LEU A 169 3.20 10.15 -16.14
C LEU A 169 2.50 11.19 -17.03
N TYR A 170 3.18 12.28 -17.37
CA TYR A 170 2.59 13.33 -18.22
C TYR A 170 2.19 12.81 -19.59
N SER A 171 3.03 11.97 -20.19
CA SER A 171 2.74 11.35 -21.49
C SER A 171 1.49 10.47 -21.40
N ALA A 172 1.36 9.67 -20.33
CA ALA A 172 0.20 8.83 -20.10
C ALA A 172 -1.07 9.65 -19.82
N ARG A 173 -0.98 10.72 -19.03
CA ARG A 173 -2.11 11.64 -18.75
C ARG A 173 -2.59 12.34 -20.01
N HIS A 174 -1.67 12.84 -20.82
CA HIS A 174 -2.00 13.50 -22.08
C HIS A 174 -2.73 12.55 -23.04
N ALA A 175 -2.27 11.30 -23.14
CA ALA A 175 -2.95 10.27 -23.93
C ALA A 175 -4.39 10.02 -23.44
N GLN A 176 -4.58 9.85 -22.12
CA GLN A 176 -5.93 9.66 -21.53
C GLN A 176 -6.87 10.84 -21.83
N GLU A 177 -6.37 12.08 -21.74
CA GLU A 177 -7.17 13.26 -22.02
C GLU A 177 -7.58 13.35 -23.50
N ILE A 178 -6.64 13.05 -24.41
CA ILE A 178 -6.93 12.97 -25.86
C ILE A 178 -7.97 11.88 -26.13
N GLU A 179 -7.80 10.69 -25.55
CA GLU A 179 -8.73 9.57 -25.72
C GLU A 179 -10.15 9.95 -25.28
N LEU A 180 -10.29 10.56 -24.10
CA LEU A 180 -11.58 11.03 -23.59
C LEU A 180 -12.20 12.11 -24.48
N ARG A 181 -11.40 13.05 -24.96
CA ARG A 181 -11.87 14.11 -25.87
C ARG A 181 -12.36 13.52 -27.18
N VAL A 182 -11.57 12.66 -27.81
CA VAL A 182 -11.93 12.00 -29.07
C VAL A 182 -13.15 11.09 -28.90
N ALA A 183 -13.26 10.38 -27.76
CA ALA A 183 -14.43 9.56 -27.45
C ALA A 183 -15.71 10.41 -27.38
N ARG A 184 -15.65 11.54 -26.68
CA ARG A 184 -16.76 12.50 -26.60
C ARG A 184 -17.14 13.05 -27.98
N GLU A 185 -16.16 13.45 -28.78
CA GLU A 185 -16.40 13.95 -30.14
C GLU A 185 -17.06 12.85 -31.02
N ARG A 186 -16.57 11.62 -30.96
CA ARG A 186 -17.15 10.48 -31.69
C ARG A 186 -18.58 10.16 -31.26
N GLU A 187 -18.87 10.24 -29.96
CA GLU A 187 -20.23 10.03 -29.42
C GLU A 187 -21.20 11.12 -29.88
N LEU A 188 -20.77 12.39 -29.90
CA LEU A 188 -21.58 13.48 -30.44
C LEU A 188 -21.85 13.28 -31.94
N HIS A 189 -20.85 12.83 -32.72
CA HIS A 189 -21.05 12.54 -34.13
C HIS A 189 -21.96 11.32 -34.38
N SER A 190 -21.83 10.25 -33.58
CA SER A 190 -22.66 9.05 -33.74
C SER A 190 -24.12 9.30 -33.35
N THR A 191 -24.37 10.08 -32.30
CA THR A 191 -25.72 10.43 -31.86
C THR A 191 -26.44 11.29 -32.89
N VAL A 192 -25.79 12.31 -33.45
CA VAL A 192 -26.35 13.14 -34.54
C VAL A 192 -26.68 12.28 -35.77
N ALA A 193 -25.81 11.35 -36.14
CA ALA A 193 -26.04 10.45 -37.27
C ALA A 193 -27.18 9.44 -37.05
N SER A 194 -27.48 9.09 -35.79
CA SER A 194 -28.59 8.18 -35.45
C SER A 194 -29.95 8.88 -35.38
N THR A 195 -29.97 10.21 -35.24
CA THR A 195 -31.20 11.02 -35.15
C THR A 195 -31.72 11.54 -36.49
N ALA A 196 -30.93 11.43 -37.56
CA ALA A 196 -31.27 11.80 -38.93
C ALA A 196 -31.76 10.59 -39.73
#